data_AF-A0A938VFH8-F1
#
_entry.id   AF-A0A938VFH8-F1
#
_cell.length_a   1.000
_cell.length_b   1.000
_cell.length_c   1.000
_cell.angle_alpha   90.00
_cell.angle_beta   90.00
_cell.angle_gamma   90.00
#
_symmetry.space_group_name_H-M   'P 1'
#
loop_
_entity.id
_entity.type
_entity.pdbx_description
1 polymer ?
#
loop_
_entity_poly.entity_id
_entity_poly.type
_entity_poly.pdbx_seq_one_letter_code
_entity_poly.pdbx_strand_id
1 'polypeptide(L)'
;MERERRGDRVGTTTAAIETGRPGHLGRNFDFLRLWMGQVASALGNGISLVATPLLVLALTDSPALAGLVAAARTAPYLMLGLPAGALIDRLDRRTILILCDVARFLAMGSVPIAWVAGTLEPTQLIVVA
;
A
#
# COMPACT_ATOMS: atom_id res chain seq x y z
N MET A 1 -46.32 39.46 -36.31
CA MET A 1 -46.72 39.38 -34.88
C MET A 1 -46.10 38.11 -34.30
N GLU A 2 -44.79 38.13 -34.03
CA GLU A 2 -43.94 36.93 -34.04
C GLU A 2 -42.94 36.85 -32.87
N ARG A 3 -43.26 37.42 -31.70
CA ARG A 3 -42.30 37.46 -30.58
C ARG A 3 -42.99 37.38 -29.24
N GLU A 4 -43.50 36.21 -28.83
CA GLU A 4 -43.90 36.07 -27.41
C GLU A 4 -44.07 34.64 -26.85
N ARG A 5 -43.61 33.58 -27.51
CA ARG A 5 -43.62 32.23 -26.91
C ARG A 5 -42.24 31.57 -26.90
N ARG A 6 -41.23 32.34 -26.50
CA ARG A 6 -39.86 31.84 -26.25
C ARG A 6 -39.40 32.31 -24.88
N GLY A 7 -40.02 31.79 -23.83
CA GLY A 7 -39.77 32.24 -22.46
C GLY A 7 -40.00 31.20 -21.37
N ASP A 8 -39.91 29.89 -21.65
CA ASP A 8 -40.21 28.86 -20.65
C ASP A 8 -39.20 27.70 -20.63
N ARG A 9 -37.93 28.00 -20.92
CA ARG A 9 -36.83 27.02 -20.87
C ARG A 9 -35.67 27.49 -19.99
N VAL A 10 -35.96 28.15 -18.87
CA VAL A 10 -34.96 28.56 -17.88
C VAL A 10 -35.49 28.25 -16.48
N GLY A 11 -34.87 27.28 -15.82
CA GLY A 11 -35.29 26.69 -14.54
C GLY A 11 -36.01 25.37 -14.81
N THR A 12 -35.37 24.21 -14.70
CA THR A 12 -35.21 23.51 -13.42
C THR A 12 -34.13 22.40 -13.47
N THR A 13 -33.02 22.57 -14.19
CA THR A 13 -31.88 21.62 -14.16
C THR A 13 -31.03 21.78 -12.87
N THR A 14 -31.64 21.87 -11.70
CA THR A 14 -30.90 22.09 -10.42
C THR A 14 -31.42 21.31 -9.22
N ALA A 15 -32.62 20.73 -9.24
CA ALA A 15 -33.19 20.13 -8.02
C ALA A 15 -33.53 18.65 -8.18
N ALA A 16 -32.50 17.79 -8.14
CA ALA A 16 -32.55 16.46 -7.51
C ALA A 16 -31.20 15.76 -7.73
N ILE A 17 -30.13 16.26 -7.10
CA ILE A 17 -29.15 15.29 -6.60
C ILE A 17 -29.93 14.54 -5.52
N GLU A 18 -30.42 13.35 -5.87
CA GLU A 18 -30.91 12.39 -4.90
C GLU A 18 -29.77 12.14 -3.92
N THR A 19 -29.80 12.89 -2.82
CA THR A 19 -28.97 12.65 -1.64
C THR A 19 -29.51 11.38 -1.02
N GLY A 20 -29.14 10.23 -1.60
CA GLY A 20 -29.33 8.92 -1.00
C GLY A 20 -28.87 9.01 0.44
N ARG A 21 -29.79 8.79 1.38
CA ARG A 21 -29.53 8.84 2.82
C ARG A 21 -28.21 8.10 3.07
N PRO A 22 -27.20 8.70 3.73
CA PRO A 22 -25.96 8.00 4.01
C PRO A 22 -26.31 6.75 4.81
N GLY A 23 -26.24 5.59 4.14
CA GLY A 23 -26.50 4.31 4.78
C GLY A 23 -25.54 4.19 5.94
N HIS A 24 -26.08 3.95 7.14
CA HIS A 24 -25.36 3.85 8.40
C HIS A 24 -24.07 3.04 8.19
N LEU A 25 -22.90 3.69 8.20
CA LEU A 25 -21.59 3.05 7.92
C LEU A 25 -21.34 1.84 8.84
N GLY A 26 -21.93 1.87 10.05
CA GLY A 26 -21.85 0.78 11.03
C GLY A 26 -22.61 -0.50 10.69
N ARG A 27 -23.40 -0.54 9.59
CA ARG A 27 -24.15 -1.76 9.19
C ARG A 27 -23.59 -2.42 7.93
N ASN A 28 -22.48 -1.91 7.39
CA ASN A 28 -21.78 -2.53 6.28
C ASN A 28 -20.71 -3.48 6.85
N PHE A 29 -21.05 -4.75 7.01
CA PHE A 29 -20.16 -5.78 7.55
C PHE A 29 -18.83 -5.88 6.77
N ASP A 30 -18.84 -5.56 5.47
CA ASP A 30 -17.63 -5.52 4.64
C ASP A 30 -16.68 -4.41 5.08
N PHE A 31 -17.21 -3.23 5.42
CA PHE A 31 -16.41 -2.12 5.95
C PHE A 31 -15.82 -2.47 7.31
N LEU A 32 -16.62 -3.05 8.22
CA LEU A 32 -16.13 -3.48 9.53
C LEU A 32 -15.04 -4.55 9.42
N ARG A 33 -15.17 -5.49 8.47
CA ARG A 33 -14.16 -6.53 8.23
C ARG A 33 -12.85 -5.94 7.73
N LEU A 34 -12.90 -5.00 6.79
CA LEU A 34 -11.72 -4.28 6.33
C LEU A 34 -11.10 -3.44 7.45
N TRP A 35 -11.92 -2.72 8.21
CA TRP A 35 -11.47 -1.86 9.29
C TRP A 35 -10.77 -2.65 10.40
N MET A 36 -11.36 -3.77 10.85
CA MET A 36 -10.74 -4.64 11.84
C MET A 36 -9.43 -5.26 11.32
N GLY A 37 -9.38 -5.65 10.05
CA GLY A 37 -8.15 -6.14 9.42
C GLY A 37 -7.04 -5.07 9.36
N GLN A 38 -7.41 -3.81 9.08
CA GLN A 38 -6.48 -2.68 9.09
C GLN A 38 -6.00 -2.35 10.50
N VAL A 39 -6.89 -2.36 11.50
CA VAL A 39 -6.52 -2.16 12.90
C VAL A 39 -5.56 -3.25 13.37
N ALA A 40 -5.89 -4.52 13.12
CA ALA A 40 -5.01 -5.63 13.47
C ALA A 40 -3.65 -5.54 12.77
N SER A 41 -3.62 -5.16 11.49
CA SER A 41 -2.36 -4.96 10.75
C SER A 41 -1.54 -3.80 11.31
N ALA A 42 -2.18 -2.67 11.63
CA ALA A 42 -1.51 -1.51 12.19
C ALA A 42 -0.90 -1.82 13.56
N LEU A 43 -1.63 -2.56 14.40
CA LEU A 43 -1.13 -3.04 15.69
C LEU A 43 0.06 -4.00 15.51
N GLY A 44 -0.08 -4.99 14.61
CA GLY A 44 1.01 -5.92 14.30
C GLY A 44 2.26 -5.19 13.81
N ASN A 45 2.10 -4.21 12.92
CA ASN A 45 3.21 -3.39 12.44
C ASN A 45 3.87 -2.57 13.56
N GLY A 46 3.09 -1.98 14.46
CA GLY A 46 3.61 -1.26 15.63
C GLY A 46 4.41 -2.18 16.56
N ILE A 47 3.90 -3.39 16.81
CA ILE A 47 4.62 -4.40 17.60
C ILE A 47 5.93 -4.80 16.91
N SER A 48 5.89 -5.13 15.62
CA SER A 48 7.09 -5.50 14.85
C SER A 48 8.12 -4.39 14.81
N LEU A 49 7.71 -3.12 14.83
CA LEU A 49 8.62 -1.97 14.81
C LEU A 49 9.56 -1.97 16.02
N VAL A 50 9.09 -2.44 17.18
CA VAL A 50 9.90 -2.52 18.42
C VAL A 50 10.45 -3.93 18.63
N ALA A 51 9.66 -4.97 18.32
CA ALA A 51 10.04 -6.35 18.54
C ALA A 51 11.22 -6.80 17.68
N THR A 52 11.27 -6.40 16.40
CA THR A 52 12.37 -6.80 15.50
C THR A 52 13.75 -6.32 15.97
N PRO A 53 13.98 -5.02 16.28
CA PRO A 53 15.28 -4.59 16.79
C PRO A 53 15.60 -5.15 18.17
N LEU A 54 14.61 -5.32 19.05
CA LEU A 54 14.82 -5.98 20.35
C LEU A 54 15.23 -7.45 20.21
N LEU A 55 14.66 -8.17 19.24
CA LEU A 55 15.04 -9.55 18.97
C LEU A 55 16.48 -9.63 18.45
N VAL A 56 16.89 -8.70 17.59
CA VAL A 56 18.28 -8.59 17.13
C VAL A 56 19.21 -8.31 18.31
N LEU A 57 18.84 -7.37 19.18
CA LEU A 57 19.59 -7.09 20.40
C LEU A 57 19.74 -8.33 21.28
N ALA A 58 18.64 -9.06 21.53
CA ALA A 58 18.66 -10.26 22.36
C ALA A 58 19.50 -11.41 21.77
N LEU A 59 19.61 -11.50 20.43
CA LEU A 59 20.38 -12.54 19.75
C LEU A 59 21.86 -12.19 19.54
N THR A 60 22.18 -10.90 19.40
CA THR A 60 23.54 -10.45 19.06
C THR A 60 24.24 -9.67 20.17
N ASP A 61 23.54 -9.34 21.26
CA ASP A 61 24.00 -8.47 22.36
C ASP A 61 24.57 -7.12 21.89
N SER A 62 24.23 -6.69 20.67
CA SER A 62 24.78 -5.51 20.03
C SER A 62 23.71 -4.42 19.82
N PRO A 63 23.74 -3.35 20.63
CA PRO A 63 22.85 -2.20 20.44
C PRO A 63 23.04 -1.51 19.08
N ALA A 64 24.27 -1.54 18.55
CA ALA A 64 24.60 -0.96 17.26
C ALA A 64 23.88 -1.68 16.11
N LEU A 65 23.87 -3.01 16.12
CA LEU A 65 23.16 -3.81 15.10
C LEU A 65 21.64 -3.65 15.20
N ALA A 66 21.09 -3.63 16.41
CA ALA A 66 19.66 -3.36 16.62
C ALA A 66 19.25 -1.97 16.09
N GLY A 67 20.07 -0.94 16.37
CA GLY A 67 19.86 0.42 15.85
C GLY A 67 19.95 0.49 14.33
N LEU A 68 20.89 -0.24 13.72
CA LEU A 68 21.05 -0.29 12.27
C LEU A 68 19.86 -0.97 11.59
N VAL A 69 19.33 -2.05 12.16
CA VAL A 69 18.11 -2.71 11.68
C VAL A 69 16.90 -1.78 11.78
N ALA A 70 16.78 -1.02 12.89
CA ALA A 70 15.73 -0.02 13.02
C ALA A 70 15.85 1.10 11.96
N ALA A 71 17.06 1.58 11.68
CA ALA A 71 17.32 2.60 10.66
C ALA A 71 17.11 2.08 9.22
N ALA A 72 17.47 0.83 8.94
CA ALA A 72 17.27 0.21 7.63
C ALA A 72 15.78 0.14 7.24
N ARG A 73 14.86 0.12 8.22
CA ARG A 73 13.40 0.17 7.94
C ARG A 73 12.92 1.52 7.41
N THR A 74 13.62 2.61 7.73
CA THR A 74 13.26 3.97 7.25
C THR A 74 14.02 4.35 5.99
N ALA A 75 15.13 3.68 5.68
CA ALA A 75 15.95 3.94 4.50
C ALA A 75 15.17 3.89 3.16
N PRO A 76 14.26 2.93 2.90
CA PRO A 76 13.47 2.91 1.67
C PRO A 76 12.56 4.15 1.57
N TYR A 77 11.93 4.55 2.67
CA TYR A 77 11.09 5.75 2.71
C TYR A 77 11.90 7.02 2.48
N LEU A 78 13.13 7.09 2.99
CA LEU A 78 13.98 8.26 2.82
C LEU A 78 14.56 8.35 1.41
N MET A 79 15.01 7.22 0.84
CA MET A 79 15.59 7.18 -0.50
C MET A 79 14.55 7.23 -1.61
N LEU A 80 13.37 6.65 -1.39
CA LEU A 80 12.33 6.53 -2.40
C LEU A 80 11.13 7.45 -2.14
N GLY A 81 10.96 8.04 -0.95
CA GLY A 81 9.75 8.80 -0.61
C GLY A 81 9.46 9.98 -1.54
N LEU A 82 10.49 10.74 -1.92
CA LEU A 82 10.35 11.91 -2.81
C LEU A 82 10.36 11.53 -4.31
N PRO A 83 11.33 10.74 -4.82
CA PRO A 83 11.34 10.36 -6.24
C PRO A 83 10.27 9.32 -6.59
N ALA A 84 10.00 8.33 -5.72
CA ALA A 84 8.92 7.37 -5.99
C ALA A 84 7.55 8.01 -5.82
N GLY A 85 7.34 8.93 -4.87
CA GLY A 85 6.11 9.70 -4.78
C GLY A 85 5.83 10.53 -6.04
N ALA A 86 6.84 11.25 -6.53
CA ALA A 86 6.72 12.04 -7.77
C ALA A 86 6.53 11.19 -9.04
N LEU A 87 7.12 9.98 -9.07
CA LEU A 87 6.97 9.04 -10.18
C LEU A 87 5.61 8.33 -10.14
N ILE A 88 5.11 7.98 -8.95
CA ILE A 88 3.81 7.31 -8.73
C ILE A 88 2.64 8.26 -9.00
N ASP A 89 2.77 9.55 -8.71
CA ASP A 89 1.72 10.53 -9.01
C ASP A 89 1.60 10.85 -10.51
N ARG A 90 2.60 10.48 -11.33
CA ARG A 90 2.58 10.67 -12.79
C ARG A 90 2.16 9.44 -13.58
N LEU A 91 2.13 8.27 -12.94
CA LEU A 91 1.83 7.00 -13.56
C LEU A 91 0.50 6.45 -13.04
N ASP A 92 -0.18 5.66 -13.86
CA ASP A 92 -1.41 4.98 -13.42
C ASP A 92 -1.08 4.06 -12.23
N ARG A 93 -1.65 4.39 -11.06
CA ARG A 93 -1.45 3.65 -9.80
C ARG A 93 -1.72 2.15 -9.95
N ARG A 94 -2.67 1.79 -10.81
CA ARG A 94 -3.00 0.40 -11.17
C ARG A 94 -1.85 -0.28 -11.90
N THR A 95 -1.20 0.40 -12.84
CA THR A 95 -0.06 -0.13 -13.60
C THR A 95 1.14 -0.36 -12.70
N ILE A 96 1.39 0.54 -11.74
CA ILE A 96 2.50 0.40 -10.79
C ILE A 96 2.27 -0.78 -9.84
N LEU A 97 1.04 -0.92 -9.31
CA LEU A 97 0.67 -2.08 -8.48
C LEU A 97 0.89 -3.39 -9.23
N ILE A 98 0.44 -3.47 -10.49
CA ILE A 98 0.65 -4.65 -11.33
C ILE A 98 2.15 -4.88 -11.57
N LEU A 99 2.94 -3.84 -11.86
CA LEU A 99 4.38 -3.98 -12.10
C LEU A 99 5.12 -4.49 -10.85
N CYS A 100 4.76 -3.98 -9.67
CA CYS A 100 5.33 -4.41 -8.40
C CYS A 100 4.97 -5.86 -8.06
N ASP A 101 3.71 -6.26 -8.26
CA ASP A 101 3.29 -7.64 -8.03
C ASP A 101 3.95 -8.61 -9.02
N VAL A 102 4.09 -8.22 -10.28
CA VAL A 102 4.82 -9.02 -11.28
C VAL A 102 6.30 -9.14 -10.91
N ALA A 103 6.95 -8.05 -10.52
CA ALA A 103 8.36 -8.07 -10.08
C ALA A 103 8.54 -8.94 -8.83
N ARG A 104 7.64 -8.82 -7.85
CA ARG A 104 7.64 -9.66 -6.64
C ARG A 104 7.43 -11.14 -6.96
N PHE A 105 6.50 -11.44 -7.87
CA PHE A 105 6.24 -12.80 -8.31
C PHE A 105 7.46 -13.41 -9.00
N LEU A 106 8.12 -12.65 -9.88
CA LEU A 106 9.34 -13.10 -10.56
C LEU A 106 10.50 -13.30 -9.56
N ALA A 107 10.68 -12.38 -8.61
CA ALA A 107 11.70 -12.49 -7.58
C ALA A 107 11.47 -13.71 -6.69
N MET A 108 10.27 -13.88 -6.14
CA MET A 108 9.93 -15.06 -5.32
C MET A 108 9.94 -16.36 -6.12
N GLY A 109 9.51 -16.33 -7.40
CA GLY A 109 9.51 -17.48 -8.30
C GLY A 109 10.92 -17.90 -8.73
N SER A 110 11.90 -17.00 -8.72
CA SER A 110 13.30 -17.33 -9.02
C SER A 110 13.94 -18.28 -8.00
N VAL A 111 13.46 -18.27 -6.76
CA VAL A 111 13.98 -19.08 -5.64
C VAL A 111 13.75 -20.59 -5.87
N PRO A 112 12.52 -21.09 -6.13
CA PRO A 112 12.30 -22.50 -6.42
C PRO A 112 12.97 -22.93 -7.75
N ILE A 113 13.07 -22.04 -8.74
CA ILE A 113 13.77 -22.34 -10.00
C ILE A 113 15.27 -22.56 -9.73
N ALA A 114 15.91 -21.70 -8.94
CA ALA A 114 17.31 -21.85 -8.54
C ALA A 114 17.53 -23.07 -7.63
N TRP A 115 16.52 -23.44 -6.82
CA TRP A 115 16.55 -24.66 -6.01
C TRP A 115 16.59 -25.93 -6.86
N VAL A 116 15.74 -26.01 -7.89
CA VAL A 116 15.73 -27.16 -8.81
C VAL A 116 16.99 -27.19 -9.67
N ALA A 117 17.55 -26.04 -10.03
CA ALA A 117 18.78 -25.94 -10.82
C ALA A 117 20.07 -26.24 -10.02
N GLY A 118 20.00 -26.33 -8.69
CA GLY A 118 21.15 -26.63 -7.82
C GLY A 118 22.18 -25.51 -7.68
N THR A 119 21.83 -24.28 -8.10
CA THR A 119 22.73 -23.09 -8.09
C THR A 119 22.39 -22.10 -6.98
N LEU A 120 21.76 -22.56 -5.90
CA LEU A 120 21.36 -21.71 -4.77
C LEU A 120 22.58 -21.16 -4.02
N GLU A 121 22.94 -19.92 -4.32
CA GLU A 121 23.88 -19.16 -3.52
C GLU A 121 23.17 -18.32 -2.44
N PRO A 122 23.77 -18.16 -1.25
CA PRO A 122 23.24 -17.30 -0.17
C PRO A 122 22.99 -15.84 -0.61
N THR A 123 23.73 -15.36 -1.61
CA THR A 123 23.58 -14.04 -2.24
C THR A 123 22.22 -13.85 -2.90
N GLN A 124 21.62 -14.90 -3.44
CA GLN A 124 20.33 -14.81 -4.13
C GLN A 124 19.16 -14.58 -3.16
N LEU A 125 19.25 -15.13 -1.94
CA LEU A 125 18.28 -14.89 -0.87
C LEU A 125 18.28 -13.43 -0.39
N ILE A 126 19.45 -12.78 -0.39
CA ILE A 126 19.59 -11.36 0.00
C ILE A 126 19.00 -10.43 -1.06
N VAL A 127 19.08 -10.81 -2.34
CA VAL A 127 18.57 -10.01 -3.47
C VAL A 127 17.05 -10.12 -3.62
N VAL A 128 16.45 -11.23 -3.18
CA VAL A 128 15.00 -11.47 -3.27
C VAL A 128 14.23 -10.92 -2.05
N ALA A 129 14.88 -10.79 -0.90
CA ALA A 129 14.29 -10.29 0.36
C ALA A 129 14.00 -8.79 0.34
#